data_AF-A0A7W6WXH0-F1
#
_entry.id   AF-A0A7W6WXH0-F1
#
_cell.length_a   1.000
_cell.length_b   1.000
_cell.length_c   1.000
_cell.angle_alpha   90.00
_cell.angle_beta   90.00
_cell.angle_gamma   90.00
#
_symmetry.space_group_name_H-M   'P 1'
#
loop_
_entity.id
_entity.type
_entity.pdbx_description
1 polymer ?
#
loop_
_entity_poly.entity_id
_entity_poly.type
_entity_poly.pdbx_seq_one_letter_code
_entity_poly.pdbx_strand_id
1 'polypeptide(L)'
;MSELSTEAPAQPAKPTIFFDGVSSRRRQVTLALGDALEIIEDDGTPVRWTYADIRRADSPAGVLRLASTSAPPLARLEIRDAALAAELIARCTRLDEHQTSRRGIAKIVGWSMAAAVSIVCVVLFGVPLAADRLAPLVPKPIERRIGDASEVQVKTIFGRNVCEDPAGKAAFTKLVNRLRDAAGLDDDSMTAGVLPTAVPNAFALPGGKVYLLKGLLDKAENPDEIAGILAHELGHLKHYDNMRGLIYNGGTSFLIGLLFGDVTGSSAVIFASRSVVEASYSREAETAADTFAIEIMHKLGRSPKPAAELMFRITGKEGGSGLTNILASHPLTEDRLARMTREDRPASGPPLLTAKEWQSLKLICGSGKV
;
A
#
# COMPACT_ATOMS: atom_id res chain seq x y z
N MET A 1 -71.67 61.96 9.16
CA MET A 1 -70.87 60.72 9.33
C MET A 1 -69.43 61.11 9.07
N SER A 2 -68.66 61.28 10.15
CA SER A 2 -67.23 61.55 10.07
C SER A 2 -66.51 60.20 10.19
N GLU A 3 -65.78 59.81 9.16
CA GLU A 3 -64.82 58.71 9.24
C GLU A 3 -63.46 59.29 9.64
N LEU A 4 -63.01 58.99 10.86
CA LEU A 4 -61.60 59.09 11.23
C LEU A 4 -60.92 57.78 10.83
N SER A 5 -59.99 57.87 9.89
CA SER A 5 -59.05 56.81 9.55
C SER A 5 -58.06 56.61 10.72
N THR A 6 -58.06 55.43 11.32
CA THR A 6 -57.06 55.03 12.32
C THR A 6 -55.90 54.35 11.60
N GLU A 7 -54.78 55.05 11.52
CA GLU A 7 -53.51 54.54 11.01
C GLU A 7 -52.94 53.48 11.98
N ALA A 8 -52.57 52.32 11.45
CA ALA A 8 -52.02 51.22 12.24
C ALA A 8 -50.56 51.53 12.66
N PRO A 9 -50.13 51.22 13.90
CA PRO A 9 -48.78 51.52 14.36
C PRO A 9 -47.72 50.67 13.63
N ALA A 10 -46.68 51.33 13.12
CA ALA A 10 -45.52 50.70 12.50
C ALA A 10 -44.82 49.74 13.49
N GLN A 11 -44.51 48.53 13.02
CA GLN A 11 -43.71 47.57 13.81
C GLN A 11 -42.35 48.18 14.16
N PRO A 12 -41.83 47.98 15.39
CA PRO A 12 -40.51 48.49 15.77
C PRO A 12 -39.43 47.85 14.88
N ALA A 13 -38.64 48.68 14.21
CA ALA A 13 -37.54 48.25 13.36
C ALA A 13 -36.57 47.38 14.16
N LYS A 14 -36.24 46.19 13.63
CA LYS A 14 -35.31 45.28 14.31
C LYS A 14 -33.91 45.90 14.30
N PRO A 15 -33.16 45.87 15.42
CA PRO A 15 -31.88 46.54 15.51
C PRO A 15 -30.85 45.94 14.55
N THR A 16 -30.15 46.80 13.83
CA THR A 16 -28.98 46.43 13.03
C THR A 16 -27.73 46.45 13.90
N ILE A 17 -26.92 45.40 13.81
CA ILE A 17 -25.71 45.24 14.64
C ILE A 17 -24.47 45.34 13.77
N PHE A 18 -23.54 46.20 14.16
CA PHE A 18 -22.24 46.35 13.53
C PHE A 18 -21.12 45.83 14.45
N PHE A 19 -20.13 45.21 13.83
CA PHE A 19 -18.85 44.85 14.43
C PHE A 19 -17.76 45.54 13.61
N ASP A 20 -16.87 46.27 14.29
CA ASP A 20 -15.82 47.09 13.65
C ASP A 20 -14.62 46.26 13.14
N GLY A 21 -14.54 44.98 13.51
CA GLY A 21 -13.45 44.07 13.14
C GLY A 21 -12.17 44.26 13.95
N VAL A 22 -12.15 45.17 14.91
CA VAL A 22 -11.06 45.40 15.87
C VAL A 22 -11.43 44.83 17.24
N SER A 23 -12.71 44.88 17.60
CA SER A 23 -13.28 44.37 18.83
C SER A 23 -14.47 43.44 18.57
N SER A 24 -14.78 42.58 19.54
CA SER A 24 -15.98 41.73 19.50
C SER A 24 -17.24 42.44 20.00
N ARG A 25 -17.19 43.75 20.25
CA ARG A 25 -18.31 44.54 20.76
C ARG A 25 -19.44 44.62 19.73
N ARG A 26 -20.66 44.42 20.20
CA ARG A 26 -21.89 44.62 19.40
C ARG A 26 -22.26 46.10 19.47
N ARG A 27 -22.24 46.78 18.33
CA ARG A 27 -22.64 48.19 18.21
C ARG A 27 -24.00 48.24 17.53
N GLN A 28 -25.00 48.83 18.18
CA GLN A 28 -26.29 49.06 17.53
C GLN A 28 -26.14 50.30 16.65
N VAL A 29 -26.53 50.19 15.39
CA VAL A 29 -26.28 51.22 14.39
C VAL A 29 -27.53 51.52 13.59
N THR A 30 -27.58 52.75 13.10
CA THR A 30 -28.54 53.19 12.07
C THR A 30 -27.83 53.21 10.72
N LEU A 31 -28.54 52.82 9.67
CA LEU A 31 -28.00 52.82 8.31
C LEU A 31 -28.59 53.98 7.52
N ALA A 32 -27.74 54.74 6.84
CA ALA A 32 -28.17 55.68 5.81
C ALA A 32 -27.76 55.13 4.43
N LEU A 33 -28.73 55.03 3.52
CA LEU A 33 -28.55 54.44 2.20
C LEU A 33 -28.51 55.54 1.14
N GLY A 34 -27.33 56.12 0.93
CA GLY A 34 -27.08 57.16 -0.07
C GLY A 34 -26.37 56.61 -1.31
N ASP A 35 -25.32 57.31 -1.73
CA ASP A 35 -24.36 56.89 -2.76
C ASP A 35 -23.40 55.78 -2.25
N ALA A 36 -23.25 55.68 -0.93
CA ALA A 36 -22.64 54.57 -0.22
C ALA A 36 -23.51 54.16 0.97
N LEU A 37 -23.18 53.01 1.57
CA LEU A 37 -23.77 52.59 2.84
C LEU A 37 -23.03 53.28 3.98
N GLU A 38 -23.74 54.13 4.73
CA GLU A 38 -23.21 54.78 5.92
C GLU A 38 -23.75 54.10 7.17
N ILE A 39 -22.83 53.69 8.04
CA ILE A 39 -23.10 52.98 9.29
C ILE A 39 -22.87 53.98 10.43
N ILE A 40 -23.95 54.41 11.06
CA ILE A 40 -23.97 55.48 12.05
C ILE A 40 -24.18 54.87 13.45
N GLU A 41 -23.25 55.14 14.36
CA GLU A 41 -23.38 54.93 15.80
C GLU A 41 -23.78 56.27 16.44
N ASP A 42 -24.60 56.27 17.50
CA ASP A 42 -25.32 57.46 18.03
C ASP A 42 -24.44 58.68 18.35
N ASP A 43 -23.12 58.49 18.50
CA ASP A 43 -22.12 59.47 18.90
C ASP A 43 -20.78 59.35 18.11
N GLY A 44 -20.78 58.62 16.99
CA GLY A 44 -19.57 58.34 16.20
C GLY A 44 -19.53 58.97 14.80
N THR A 45 -18.33 59.11 14.23
CA THR A 45 -18.19 59.38 12.79
C THR A 45 -18.70 58.19 11.98
N PRO A 46 -19.55 58.41 10.95
CA PRO A 46 -20.11 57.33 10.17
C PRO A 46 -19.03 56.52 9.45
N VAL A 47 -19.13 55.19 9.55
CA VAL A 47 -18.29 54.28 8.76
C VAL A 47 -18.95 54.10 7.40
N ARG A 48 -18.19 54.36 6.34
CA ARG A 48 -18.71 54.36 4.96
C ARG A 48 -18.22 53.14 4.19
N TRP A 49 -19.16 52.35 3.65
CA TRP A 49 -18.90 51.19 2.79
C TRP A 49 -19.45 51.43 1.39
N THR A 50 -18.59 51.31 0.37
CA THR A 50 -19.02 51.38 -1.04
C THR A 50 -19.79 50.11 -1.40
N TYR A 51 -20.95 50.23 -2.06
CA TYR A 51 -21.77 49.07 -2.43
C TYR A 51 -21.03 48.04 -3.31
N ALA A 52 -20.04 48.46 -4.10
CA ALA A 52 -19.20 47.58 -4.91
C ALA A 52 -18.24 46.70 -4.09
N ASP A 53 -17.92 47.09 -2.85
CA ASP A 53 -17.00 46.40 -1.95
C ASP A 53 -17.72 45.45 -0.98
N ILE A 54 -19.04 45.58 -0.87
CA ILE A 54 -19.86 44.79 0.04
C ILE A 54 -20.00 43.36 -0.50
N ARG A 55 -19.79 42.38 0.38
CA ARG A 55 -19.95 40.94 0.13
C ARG A 55 -20.85 40.32 1.18
N ARG A 56 -21.62 39.31 0.79
CA ARG A 56 -22.39 38.49 1.72
C ARG A 56 -21.44 37.57 2.48
N ALA A 57 -21.60 37.53 3.81
CA ALA A 57 -20.95 36.58 4.69
C ALA A 57 -21.96 35.55 5.21
N ASP A 58 -21.48 34.38 5.62
CA ASP A 58 -22.33 33.32 6.16
C ASP A 58 -23.08 33.77 7.41
N SER A 59 -24.38 33.46 7.47
CA SER A 59 -25.28 33.85 8.56
C SER A 59 -26.36 32.80 8.82
N PRO A 60 -26.93 32.75 10.04
CA PRO A 60 -28.12 31.95 10.33
C PRO A 60 -29.33 32.39 9.49
N ALA A 61 -30.31 31.49 9.35
CA ALA A 61 -31.57 31.80 8.68
C ALA A 61 -32.26 33.03 9.33
N GLY A 62 -32.71 33.97 8.49
CA GLY A 62 -33.36 35.20 8.95
C GLY A 62 -32.42 36.36 9.32
N VAL A 63 -31.11 36.24 9.05
CA VAL A 63 -30.13 37.33 9.23
C VAL A 63 -29.35 37.53 7.93
N LEU A 64 -29.29 38.75 7.41
CA LEU A 64 -28.34 39.13 6.37
C LEU A 64 -27.05 39.59 7.05
N ARG A 65 -25.93 38.90 6.77
CA ARG A 65 -24.60 39.34 7.21
C ARG A 65 -23.80 39.86 6.03
N LEU A 66 -23.29 41.08 6.17
CA LEU A 66 -22.48 41.77 5.17
C LEU A 66 -21.07 42.00 5.71
N ALA A 67 -20.07 41.86 4.85
CA ALA A 67 -18.70 42.28 5.06
C ALA A 67 -18.29 43.24 3.94
N SER A 68 -17.20 43.98 4.12
CA SER A 68 -16.66 44.85 3.07
C SER A 68 -15.19 44.53 2.81
N THR A 69 -14.80 44.44 1.54
CA THR A 69 -13.40 44.22 1.14
C THR A 69 -12.49 45.42 1.43
N SER A 70 -13.07 46.61 1.62
CA SER A 70 -12.36 47.83 2.01
C SER A 70 -12.34 48.07 3.53
N ALA A 71 -12.89 47.15 4.32
CA ALA A 71 -12.91 47.21 5.79
C ALA A 71 -11.98 46.16 6.42
N PRO A 72 -11.69 46.24 7.74
CA PRO A 72 -10.93 45.21 8.45
C PRO A 72 -11.55 43.81 8.25
N PRO A 73 -10.74 42.71 8.20
CA PRO A 73 -11.23 41.37 7.83
C PRO A 73 -12.38 40.81 8.68
N LEU A 74 -12.55 41.30 9.91
CA LEU A 74 -13.60 40.87 10.83
C LEU A 74 -14.76 41.87 10.94
N ALA A 75 -14.73 42.98 10.21
CA ALA A 75 -15.78 43.97 10.22
C ALA A 75 -17.02 43.43 9.51
N ARG A 76 -18.17 43.47 10.19
CA ARG A 76 -19.40 42.87 9.67
C ARG A 76 -20.64 43.59 10.16
N LEU A 77 -21.66 43.60 9.31
CA LEU A 77 -22.97 44.15 9.58
C LEU A 77 -24.01 43.03 9.58
N GLU A 78 -24.83 42.95 10.63
CA GLU A 78 -25.91 41.97 10.78
C GLU A 78 -27.26 42.67 10.76
N ILE A 79 -28.08 42.34 9.77
CA ILE A 79 -29.39 42.94 9.54
C ILE A 79 -30.45 41.86 9.68
N ARG A 80 -31.43 42.08 10.56
CA ARG A 80 -32.55 41.16 10.82
C ARG A 80 -33.88 41.64 10.24
N ASP A 81 -33.91 42.89 9.79
CA ASP A 81 -35.06 43.48 9.12
C ASP A 81 -35.08 43.01 7.66
N ALA A 82 -36.18 42.40 7.24
CA ALA A 82 -36.31 41.82 5.91
C ALA A 82 -36.44 42.88 4.80
N ALA A 83 -37.08 44.01 5.08
CA ALA A 83 -37.25 45.10 4.12
C ALA A 83 -35.91 45.80 3.88
N LEU A 84 -35.20 46.12 4.96
CA LEU A 84 -33.87 46.73 4.89
C LEU A 84 -32.85 45.80 4.22
N ALA A 85 -32.91 44.49 4.52
CA ALA A 85 -32.08 43.50 3.86
C ALA A 85 -32.34 43.45 2.34
N ALA A 86 -33.60 43.47 1.91
CA ALA A 86 -33.96 43.46 0.49
C ALA A 86 -33.46 44.71 -0.24
N GLU A 87 -33.57 45.89 0.38
CA GLU A 87 -33.07 47.14 -0.19
C GLU A 87 -31.54 47.15 -0.35
N LEU A 88 -30.81 46.65 0.64
CA LEU A 88 -29.34 46.53 0.55
C LEU A 88 -28.91 45.52 -0.50
N ILE A 89 -29.62 44.39 -0.61
CA ILE A 89 -29.37 43.41 -1.67
C ILE A 89 -29.54 44.04 -3.05
N ALA A 90 -30.57 44.86 -3.25
CA ALA A 90 -30.82 45.53 -4.52
C ALA A 90 -29.74 46.55 -4.90
N ARG A 91 -29.09 47.19 -3.92
CA ARG A 91 -28.02 48.19 -4.14
C ARG A 91 -26.63 47.57 -4.30
N CYS A 92 -26.39 46.37 -3.74
CA CYS A 92 -25.10 45.68 -3.79
C CYS A 92 -24.95 44.82 -5.06
N THR A 93 -24.31 45.35 -6.10
CA THR A 93 -24.19 44.67 -7.41
C THR A 93 -23.28 43.43 -7.42
N ARG A 94 -22.37 43.32 -6.44
CA ARG A 94 -21.36 42.24 -6.34
C ARG A 94 -21.53 41.38 -5.08
N LEU A 95 -22.71 41.41 -4.48
CA LEU A 95 -22.96 40.86 -3.15
C LEU A 95 -22.53 39.38 -3.01
N ASP A 96 -22.79 38.56 -4.03
CA ASP A 96 -22.56 37.11 -3.98
C ASP A 96 -21.30 36.66 -4.77
N GLU A 97 -20.46 37.59 -5.23
CA GLU A 97 -19.31 37.34 -6.12
C GLU A 97 -18.23 36.41 -5.50
N HIS A 98 -18.19 36.28 -4.17
CA HIS A 98 -17.21 35.47 -3.43
C HIS A 98 -17.82 34.34 -2.60
N GLN A 99 -19.11 34.02 -2.77
CA GLN A 99 -19.63 32.81 -2.14
C GLN A 99 -18.99 31.59 -2.78
N THR A 100 -18.27 30.80 -1.99
CA THR A 100 -17.98 29.40 -2.32
C THR A 100 -19.32 28.69 -2.45
N SER A 101 -19.88 28.71 -3.66
CA SER A 101 -21.17 28.08 -3.92
C SER A 101 -21.09 26.61 -3.55
N ARG A 102 -22.22 26.00 -3.15
CA ARG A 102 -22.30 24.53 -3.00
C ARG A 102 -21.78 23.80 -4.24
N ARG A 103 -21.88 24.41 -5.43
CA ARG A 103 -21.29 23.92 -6.68
C ARG A 103 -19.76 23.97 -6.69
N GLY A 104 -19.14 25.00 -6.10
CA GLY A 104 -17.68 25.09 -5.93
C GLY A 104 -17.15 24.03 -4.96
N ILE A 105 -17.79 23.85 -3.80
CA ILE A 105 -17.45 22.80 -2.85
C ILE A 105 -17.65 21.41 -3.49
N ALA A 106 -18.77 21.19 -4.18
CA ALA A 106 -19.03 19.92 -4.89
C ALA A 106 -17.99 19.64 -5.98
N LYS A 107 -17.49 20.67 -6.70
CA LYS A 107 -16.39 20.52 -7.65
C LYS A 107 -15.09 20.10 -6.96
N ILE A 108 -14.72 20.76 -5.86
CA ILE A 108 -13.51 20.42 -5.11
C ILE A 108 -13.60 18.98 -4.60
N VAL A 109 -14.70 18.61 -3.96
CA VAL A 109 -14.93 17.23 -3.49
C VAL A 109 -14.91 16.23 -4.66
N GLY A 110 -15.56 16.56 -5.78
CA GLY A 110 -15.58 15.72 -6.97
C GLY A 110 -14.18 15.48 -7.56
N TRP A 111 -13.35 16.52 -7.68
CA TRP A 111 -11.98 16.40 -8.16
C TRP A 111 -11.08 15.65 -7.17
N SER A 112 -11.24 15.87 -5.87
CA SER A 112 -10.51 15.12 -4.85
C SER A 112 -10.86 13.63 -4.87
N MET A 113 -12.14 13.29 -5.03
CA MET A 113 -12.59 11.91 -5.21
C MET A 113 -12.04 11.29 -6.50
N ALA A 114 -12.09 12.03 -7.61
CA ALA A 114 -11.55 11.55 -8.89
C ALA A 114 -10.04 11.28 -8.80
N ALA A 115 -9.28 12.15 -8.12
CA ALA A 115 -7.85 11.95 -7.88
C ALA A 115 -7.59 10.70 -7.02
N ALA A 116 -8.34 10.51 -5.94
CA ALA A 116 -8.23 9.32 -5.09
C ALA A 116 -8.55 8.03 -5.87
N VAL A 117 -9.64 8.02 -6.64
CA VAL A 117 -10.02 6.88 -7.50
C VAL A 117 -8.95 6.61 -8.55
N SER A 118 -8.38 7.65 -9.16
CA SER A 118 -7.29 7.50 -10.12
C SER A 118 -6.08 6.81 -9.50
N ILE A 119 -5.69 7.17 -8.29
CA ILE A 119 -4.56 6.52 -7.59
C ILE A 119 -4.88 5.07 -7.27
N VAL A 120 -6.10 4.78 -6.80
CA VAL A 120 -6.55 3.39 -6.58
C VAL A 120 -6.50 2.59 -7.88
N CYS A 121 -6.96 3.15 -9.00
CA CYS A 121 -6.86 2.50 -10.31
C CYS A 121 -5.41 2.27 -10.73
N VAL A 122 -4.51 3.22 -10.49
CA VAL A 122 -3.08 3.04 -10.79
C VAL A 122 -2.49 1.93 -9.92
N VAL A 123 -2.78 1.89 -8.61
CA VAL A 123 -2.29 0.82 -7.73
C VAL A 123 -2.83 -0.55 -8.12
N LEU A 124 -4.12 -0.65 -8.44
CA LEU A 124 -4.76 -1.95 -8.75
C LEU A 124 -4.47 -2.46 -10.16
N PHE A 125 -4.23 -1.58 -11.14
CA PHE A 125 -4.08 -1.97 -12.54
C PHE A 125 -2.77 -1.48 -13.16
N GLY A 126 -2.38 -0.23 -12.90
CA GLY A 126 -1.18 0.37 -13.46
C GLY A 126 0.12 -0.24 -12.92
N VAL A 127 0.24 -0.39 -11.60
CA VAL A 127 1.42 -0.92 -10.93
C VAL A 127 1.63 -2.40 -11.27
N PRO A 128 0.62 -3.31 -11.20
CA PRO A 128 0.78 -4.69 -11.66
C PRO A 128 1.22 -4.78 -13.11
N LEU A 129 0.58 -4.01 -14.01
CA LEU A 129 0.95 -3.97 -15.41
C LEU A 129 2.40 -3.52 -15.62
N ALA A 130 2.86 -2.52 -14.87
CA ALA A 130 4.25 -2.08 -14.91
C ALA A 130 5.18 -3.16 -14.36
N ALA A 131 4.85 -3.80 -13.24
CA ALA A 131 5.65 -4.86 -12.64
C ALA A 131 5.86 -6.03 -13.59
N ASP A 132 4.80 -6.48 -14.28
CA ASP A 132 4.86 -7.56 -15.26
C ASP A 132 5.81 -7.27 -16.43
N ARG A 133 5.87 -6.01 -16.87
CA ARG A 133 6.67 -5.58 -18.02
C ARG A 133 8.09 -5.22 -17.65
N LEU A 134 8.30 -4.69 -16.46
CA LEU A 134 9.60 -4.22 -16.00
C LEU A 134 10.43 -5.33 -15.36
N ALA A 135 9.82 -6.27 -14.63
CA ALA A 135 10.56 -7.32 -13.93
C ALA A 135 11.52 -8.11 -14.84
N PRO A 136 11.14 -8.55 -16.06
CA PRO A 136 12.05 -9.26 -16.96
C PRO A 136 13.16 -8.38 -17.57
N LEU A 137 13.01 -7.05 -17.51
CA LEU A 137 13.96 -6.09 -18.05
C LEU A 137 15.03 -5.67 -17.03
N VAL A 138 14.89 -6.09 -15.77
CA VAL A 138 15.85 -5.74 -14.71
C VAL A 138 17.20 -6.40 -15.00
N PRO A 139 18.30 -5.64 -15.13
CA PRO A 139 19.62 -6.20 -15.35
C PRO A 139 20.09 -7.07 -14.16
N LYS A 140 20.78 -8.17 -14.45
CA LYS A 140 21.33 -9.08 -13.43
C LYS A 140 22.17 -8.42 -12.32
N PRO A 141 23.02 -7.42 -12.59
CA PRO A 141 23.73 -6.71 -11.52
C PRO A 141 22.80 -6.02 -10.51
N ILE A 142 21.63 -5.55 -10.96
CA ILE A 142 20.63 -4.94 -10.09
C ILE A 142 19.90 -6.02 -9.28
N GLU A 143 19.48 -7.11 -9.90
CA GLU A 143 18.89 -8.26 -9.19
C GLU A 143 19.82 -8.75 -8.06
N ARG A 144 21.13 -8.84 -8.32
CA ARG A 144 22.13 -9.25 -7.31
C ARG A 144 22.20 -8.29 -6.13
N ARG A 145 22.25 -6.97 -6.39
CA ARG A 145 22.25 -5.96 -5.31
C ARG A 145 21.00 -6.02 -4.45
N ILE A 146 19.85 -6.26 -5.08
CA ILE A 146 18.58 -6.46 -4.37
C ILE A 146 18.68 -7.73 -3.52
N GLY A 147 19.17 -8.83 -4.08
CA GLY A 147 19.41 -10.08 -3.35
C GLY A 147 20.34 -9.91 -2.14
N ASP A 148 21.44 -9.17 -2.28
CA ASP A 148 22.37 -8.86 -1.20
C ASP A 148 21.68 -8.06 -0.09
N ALA A 149 20.84 -7.07 -0.45
CA ALA A 149 20.08 -6.30 0.52
C ALA A 149 19.02 -7.16 1.24
N SER A 150 18.30 -8.01 0.51
CA SER A 150 17.31 -8.93 1.07
C SER A 150 17.95 -9.98 1.99
N GLU A 151 19.16 -10.46 1.66
CA GLU A 151 19.91 -11.42 2.48
C GLU A 151 20.18 -10.86 3.89
N VAL A 152 20.50 -9.57 4.03
CA VAL A 152 20.71 -8.93 5.34
C VAL A 152 19.46 -9.05 6.22
N GLN A 153 18.29 -8.81 5.63
CA GLN A 153 17.03 -8.89 6.35
C GLN A 153 16.65 -10.32 6.69
N VAL A 154 16.82 -11.26 5.75
CA VAL A 154 16.64 -12.70 5.96
C VAL A 154 17.49 -13.19 7.13
N LYS A 155 18.78 -12.84 7.16
CA LYS A 155 19.70 -13.21 8.25
C LYS A 155 19.33 -12.56 9.58
N THR A 156 18.67 -11.41 9.55
CA THR A 156 18.15 -10.76 10.76
C THR A 156 16.94 -11.50 11.32
N ILE A 157 16.05 -12.02 10.46
CA ILE A 157 14.81 -12.70 10.86
C ILE A 157 15.06 -14.18 11.21
N PHE A 158 15.81 -14.90 10.37
CA PHE A 158 15.91 -16.37 10.40
C PHE A 158 17.23 -16.90 10.93
N GLY A 159 18.15 -16.02 11.33
CA GLY A 159 19.45 -16.39 11.92
C GLY A 159 20.63 -15.83 11.15
N ARG A 160 21.55 -15.18 11.87
CA ARG A 160 22.66 -14.44 11.27
C ARG A 160 23.74 -15.34 10.67
N ASN A 161 23.91 -16.53 11.23
CA ASN A 161 24.98 -17.46 10.87
C ASN A 161 24.43 -18.56 9.98
N VAL A 162 25.01 -18.73 8.80
CA VAL A 162 24.72 -19.87 7.92
C VAL A 162 25.42 -21.11 8.48
N CYS A 163 24.82 -22.28 8.37
CA CYS A 163 25.45 -23.53 8.78
C CYS A 163 26.66 -23.86 7.89
N GLU A 164 27.79 -24.23 8.50
CA GLU A 164 29.09 -24.25 7.81
C GLU A 164 29.77 -25.62 7.69
N ASP A 165 29.14 -26.74 8.11
CA ASP A 165 29.77 -28.07 7.93
C ASP A 165 30.17 -28.30 6.46
N PRO A 166 31.46 -28.57 6.16
CA PRO A 166 31.93 -28.62 4.78
C PRO A 166 31.27 -29.71 3.95
N ALA A 167 30.99 -30.88 4.54
CA ALA A 167 30.39 -32.00 3.81
C ALA A 167 28.90 -31.73 3.53
N GLY A 168 28.18 -31.19 4.51
CA GLY A 168 26.79 -30.77 4.34
C GLY A 168 26.65 -29.63 3.32
N LYS A 169 27.54 -28.63 3.38
CA LYS A 169 27.56 -27.52 2.41
C LYS A 169 27.85 -28.01 0.99
N ALA A 170 28.79 -28.92 0.82
CA ALA A 170 29.09 -29.52 -0.48
C ALA A 170 27.89 -30.31 -1.02
N ALA A 171 27.21 -31.09 -0.18
CA ALA A 171 25.99 -31.80 -0.56
C ALA A 171 24.86 -30.84 -0.98
N PHE A 172 24.63 -29.77 -0.21
CA PHE A 172 23.60 -28.78 -0.56
C PHE A 172 23.90 -28.04 -1.86
N THR A 173 25.15 -27.60 -2.03
CA THR A 173 25.61 -26.92 -3.25
C THR A 173 25.47 -27.84 -4.47
N LYS A 174 25.82 -29.12 -4.33
CA LYS A 174 25.62 -30.13 -5.38
C LYS A 174 24.15 -30.26 -5.77
N LEU A 175 23.25 -30.30 -4.79
CA LEU A 175 21.81 -30.39 -5.04
C LEU A 175 21.30 -29.17 -5.81
N VAL A 176 21.61 -27.96 -5.35
CA VAL A 176 21.20 -26.71 -5.99
C VAL A 176 21.77 -26.59 -7.40
N ASN A 177 23.03 -26.93 -7.61
CA ASN A 177 23.66 -26.89 -8.94
C ASN A 177 22.99 -27.85 -9.92
N ARG A 178 22.65 -29.09 -9.49
CA ARG A 178 21.91 -30.03 -10.34
C ARG A 178 20.55 -29.47 -10.79
N LEU A 179 19.84 -28.81 -9.88
CA LEU A 179 18.56 -28.17 -10.20
C LEU A 179 18.75 -26.99 -11.16
N ARG A 180 19.72 -26.11 -10.89
CA ARG A 180 20.09 -24.96 -11.73
C ARG A 180 20.44 -25.40 -13.16
N ASP A 181 21.26 -26.44 -13.29
CA ASP A 181 21.73 -26.95 -14.58
C ASP A 181 20.55 -27.55 -15.38
N ALA A 182 19.70 -28.35 -14.74
CA ALA A 182 18.49 -28.89 -15.36
C ALA A 182 17.47 -27.79 -15.74
N ALA A 183 17.47 -26.69 -15.00
CA ALA A 183 16.67 -25.51 -15.24
C ALA A 183 17.18 -24.60 -16.38
N GLY A 184 18.42 -24.79 -16.85
CA GLY A 184 19.05 -23.89 -17.81
C GLY A 184 19.14 -22.46 -17.26
N LEU A 185 19.44 -22.33 -15.96
CA LEU A 185 19.73 -21.05 -15.33
C LEU A 185 21.23 -20.79 -15.44
N ASP A 186 21.65 -20.09 -16.49
CA ASP A 186 23.05 -19.73 -16.79
C ASP A 186 23.56 -18.61 -15.85
N ASP A 187 23.43 -18.81 -14.54
CA ASP A 187 23.95 -17.90 -13.52
C ASP A 187 24.92 -18.63 -12.60
N ASP A 188 26.20 -18.55 -12.95
CA ASP A 188 27.31 -19.10 -12.16
C ASP A 188 27.45 -18.42 -10.79
N SER A 189 26.75 -17.31 -10.54
CA SER A 189 26.76 -16.63 -9.25
C SER A 189 25.76 -17.18 -8.24
N MET A 190 24.99 -18.22 -8.60
CA MET A 190 24.01 -18.82 -7.69
C MET A 190 24.70 -19.35 -6.42
N THR A 191 24.26 -18.89 -5.25
CA THR A 191 24.79 -19.31 -3.95
C THR A 191 23.73 -20.01 -3.13
N ALA A 192 24.15 -21.00 -2.33
CA ALA A 192 23.25 -21.78 -1.50
C ALA A 192 23.69 -21.77 -0.02
N GLY A 193 22.73 -21.62 0.90
CA GLY A 193 22.99 -21.67 2.34
C GLY A 193 21.87 -22.33 3.15
N VAL A 194 22.22 -22.89 4.31
CA VAL A 194 21.24 -23.40 5.27
C VAL A 194 21.22 -22.52 6.51
N LEU A 195 20.05 -22.07 6.93
CA LEU A 195 19.89 -21.22 8.12
C LEU A 195 19.38 -22.05 9.32
N PRO A 196 20.00 -21.91 10.51
CA PRO A 196 19.70 -22.70 11.70
C PRO A 196 18.45 -22.17 12.43
N THR A 197 17.28 -22.33 11.81
CA THR A 197 15.99 -21.98 12.42
C THR A 197 15.03 -23.15 12.33
N ALA A 198 14.20 -23.31 13.36
CA ALA A 198 13.18 -24.36 13.45
C ALA A 198 11.99 -24.12 12.50
N VAL A 199 11.89 -22.94 11.87
CA VAL A 199 10.80 -22.64 10.94
C VAL A 199 10.94 -23.47 9.66
N PRO A 200 9.90 -24.20 9.23
CA PRO A 200 9.98 -25.05 8.04
C PRO A 200 9.76 -24.23 6.76
N ASN A 201 10.85 -23.71 6.17
CA ASN A 201 10.79 -23.03 4.88
C ASN A 201 12.03 -23.23 3.99
N ALA A 202 11.91 -22.86 2.72
CA ALA A 202 12.99 -22.55 1.80
C ALA A 202 12.57 -21.35 0.93
N PHE A 203 13.52 -20.65 0.34
CA PHE A 203 13.22 -19.54 -0.58
C PHE A 203 14.42 -19.23 -1.47
N ALA A 204 14.15 -18.57 -2.59
CA ALA A 204 15.19 -18.05 -3.47
C ALA A 204 15.04 -16.54 -3.67
N LEU A 205 16.11 -15.80 -3.38
CA LEU A 205 16.17 -14.34 -3.52
C LEU A 205 16.62 -13.93 -4.93
N PRO A 206 16.26 -12.72 -5.39
CA PRO A 206 16.81 -12.13 -6.61
C PRO A 206 18.34 -12.26 -6.68
N GLY A 207 18.86 -12.49 -7.89
CA GLY A 207 20.30 -12.73 -8.08
C GLY A 207 20.79 -14.12 -7.67
N GLY A 208 19.89 -15.09 -7.42
CA GLY A 208 20.24 -16.50 -7.31
C GLY A 208 20.76 -16.91 -5.93
N LYS A 209 20.27 -16.31 -4.84
CA LYS A 209 20.62 -16.79 -3.49
C LYS A 209 19.53 -17.72 -2.98
N VAL A 210 19.87 -18.99 -2.76
CA VAL A 210 18.92 -20.03 -2.35
C VAL A 210 19.16 -20.38 -0.89
N TYR A 211 18.12 -20.32 -0.06
CA TYR A 211 18.19 -20.69 1.34
C TYR A 211 17.23 -21.82 1.67
N LEU A 212 17.74 -22.76 2.45
CA LEU A 212 16.95 -23.81 3.10
C LEU A 212 16.98 -23.56 4.61
N LEU A 213 15.82 -23.55 5.26
CA LEU A 213 15.77 -23.46 6.72
C LEU A 213 15.89 -24.86 7.33
N LYS A 214 16.62 -24.95 8.45
CA LYS A 214 16.87 -26.23 9.13
C LYS A 214 15.57 -26.95 9.54
N GLY A 215 14.52 -26.22 9.92
CA GLY A 215 13.22 -26.78 10.25
C GLY A 215 12.56 -27.56 9.10
N LEU A 216 12.75 -27.12 7.86
CA LEU A 216 12.24 -27.84 6.69
C LEU A 216 13.09 -29.08 6.43
N LEU A 217 14.41 -28.89 6.45
CA LEU A 217 15.38 -29.97 6.28
C LEU A 217 15.17 -31.08 7.33
N ASP A 218 14.80 -30.74 8.56
CA ASP A 218 14.55 -31.71 9.63
C ASP A 218 13.32 -32.58 9.39
N LYS A 219 12.28 -31.99 8.80
CA LYS A 219 11.04 -32.70 8.43
C LYS A 219 11.19 -33.54 7.17
N ALA A 220 12.16 -33.21 6.31
CA ALA A 220 12.43 -33.97 5.11
C ALA A 220 13.08 -35.33 5.41
N GLU A 221 12.58 -36.36 4.74
CA GLU A 221 13.01 -37.76 4.85
C GLU A 221 13.97 -38.15 3.74
N ASN A 222 13.88 -37.51 2.58
CA ASN A 222 14.75 -37.81 1.44
C ASN A 222 15.11 -36.57 0.61
N PRO A 223 16.17 -36.63 -0.22
CA PRO A 223 16.62 -35.50 -1.03
C PRO A 223 15.60 -34.98 -2.05
N ASP A 224 14.71 -35.83 -2.58
CA ASP A 224 13.76 -35.43 -3.62
C ASP A 224 12.68 -34.49 -3.09
N GLU A 225 12.30 -34.63 -1.81
CA GLU A 225 11.34 -33.71 -1.17
C GLU A 225 11.88 -32.28 -1.16
N ILE A 226 13.14 -32.12 -0.73
CA ILE A 226 13.81 -30.82 -0.73
C ILE A 226 14.04 -30.35 -2.16
N ALA A 227 14.44 -31.24 -3.06
CA ALA A 227 14.71 -30.91 -4.45
C ALA A 227 13.49 -30.32 -5.16
N GLY A 228 12.31 -30.92 -4.99
CA GLY A 228 11.10 -30.41 -5.61
C GLY A 228 10.66 -29.06 -5.05
N ILE A 229 10.81 -28.82 -3.74
CA ILE A 229 10.57 -27.50 -3.15
C ILE A 229 11.56 -26.47 -3.70
N LEU A 230 12.85 -26.77 -3.76
CA LEU A 230 13.83 -25.85 -4.32
C LEU A 230 13.61 -25.61 -5.82
N ALA A 231 13.17 -26.62 -6.57
CA ALA A 231 12.82 -26.46 -7.97
C ALA A 231 11.63 -25.48 -8.14
N HIS A 232 10.65 -25.52 -7.23
CA HIS A 232 9.56 -24.56 -7.17
C HIS A 232 10.07 -23.13 -6.89
N GLU A 233 10.95 -22.96 -5.90
CA GLU A 233 11.59 -21.65 -5.62
C GLU A 233 12.39 -21.10 -6.82
N LEU A 234 13.11 -21.98 -7.53
CA LEU A 234 13.79 -21.60 -8.77
C LEU A 234 12.80 -21.24 -9.90
N GLY A 235 11.59 -21.80 -9.87
CA GLY A 235 10.50 -21.41 -10.76
C GLY A 235 10.11 -19.95 -10.57
N HIS A 236 9.95 -19.49 -9.32
CA HIS A 236 9.68 -18.07 -9.04
C HIS A 236 10.81 -17.14 -9.51
N LEU A 237 12.07 -17.57 -9.41
CA LEU A 237 13.18 -16.83 -9.99
C LEU A 237 13.13 -16.82 -11.52
N LYS A 238 12.88 -17.97 -12.14
CA LYS A 238 12.79 -18.09 -13.61
C LYS A 238 11.69 -17.21 -14.17
N HIS A 239 10.57 -17.12 -13.46
CA HIS A 239 9.43 -16.33 -13.88
C HIS A 239 9.52 -14.87 -13.47
N TYR A 240 10.47 -14.45 -12.65
CA TYR A 240 10.64 -13.09 -12.11
C TYR A 240 9.60 -12.67 -11.06
N ASP A 241 8.95 -13.62 -10.38
CA ASP A 241 7.85 -13.31 -9.47
C ASP A 241 8.32 -12.49 -8.26
N ASN A 242 9.51 -12.81 -7.73
CA ASN A 242 10.19 -12.01 -6.70
C ASN A 242 10.36 -10.53 -7.12
N MET A 243 10.79 -10.30 -8.37
CA MET A 243 11.02 -8.96 -8.90
C MET A 243 9.71 -8.23 -9.19
N ARG A 244 8.67 -8.93 -9.66
CA ARG A 244 7.33 -8.37 -9.80
C ARG A 244 6.78 -7.92 -8.46
N GLY A 245 6.86 -8.78 -7.44
CA GLY A 245 6.43 -8.45 -6.09
C GLY A 245 7.17 -7.22 -5.54
N LEU A 246 8.48 -7.12 -5.75
CA LEU A 246 9.25 -5.96 -5.32
C LEU A 246 8.81 -4.67 -6.04
N ILE A 247 8.66 -4.70 -7.36
CA ILE A 247 8.22 -3.53 -8.13
C ILE A 247 6.80 -3.13 -7.74
N TYR A 248 5.92 -4.11 -7.54
CA TYR A 248 4.53 -3.88 -7.14
C TYR A 248 4.45 -3.25 -5.75
N ASN A 249 5.11 -3.84 -4.75
CA ASN A 249 5.06 -3.36 -3.38
C ASN A 249 5.78 -2.01 -3.24
N GLY A 250 6.97 -1.86 -3.84
CA GLY A 250 7.71 -0.61 -3.84
C GLY A 250 6.96 0.53 -4.55
N GLY A 251 6.36 0.25 -5.72
CA GLY A 251 5.54 1.21 -6.46
C GLY A 251 4.28 1.62 -5.69
N THR A 252 3.61 0.64 -5.06
CA THR A 252 2.43 0.89 -4.24
C THR A 252 2.77 1.73 -3.00
N SER A 253 3.82 1.38 -2.26
CA SER A 253 4.28 2.14 -1.10
C SER A 253 4.68 3.57 -1.48
N PHE A 254 5.33 3.76 -2.64
CA PHE A 254 5.68 5.08 -3.14
C PHE A 254 4.42 5.94 -3.43
N LEU A 255 3.42 5.38 -4.12
CA LEU A 255 2.17 6.09 -4.43
C LEU A 255 1.36 6.43 -3.17
N ILE A 256 1.32 5.53 -2.19
CA ILE A 256 0.70 5.80 -0.88
C ILE A 256 1.49 6.86 -0.13
N GLY A 257 2.82 6.82 -0.13
CA GLY A 257 3.68 7.83 0.49
C GLY A 257 3.40 9.23 -0.07
N LEU A 258 3.24 9.35 -1.40
CA LEU A 258 2.90 10.61 -2.07
C LEU A 258 1.55 11.19 -1.57
N LEU A 259 0.55 10.34 -1.32
CA LEU A 259 -0.76 10.76 -0.81
C LEU A 259 -0.69 11.38 0.60
N PHE A 260 0.22 10.88 1.44
CA PHE A 260 0.35 11.30 2.84
C PHE A 260 1.54 12.24 3.10
N GLY A 261 2.23 12.68 2.04
CA GLY A 261 3.31 13.66 2.14
C GLY A 261 4.69 13.09 2.48
N ASP A 262 4.88 11.75 2.43
CA ASP A 262 6.22 11.14 2.52
C ASP A 262 6.87 11.08 1.13
N VAL A 263 7.32 12.24 0.67
CA VAL A 263 7.97 12.41 -0.65
C VAL A 263 9.39 11.82 -0.68
N THR A 264 9.97 11.49 0.50
CA THR A 264 11.35 11.00 0.60
C THR A 264 11.50 9.51 0.26
N GLY A 265 10.39 8.76 0.24
CA GLY A 265 10.40 7.32 -0.06
C GLY A 265 11.05 6.47 1.03
N SER A 266 11.36 7.04 2.20
CA SER A 266 12.03 6.35 3.31
C SER A 266 11.18 5.19 3.84
N SER A 267 9.85 5.35 3.86
CA SER A 267 8.92 4.27 4.18
C SER A 267 8.92 3.18 3.09
N ALA A 268 8.94 3.55 1.81
CA ALA A 268 8.84 2.62 0.69
C ALA A 268 10.00 1.61 0.64
N VAL A 269 11.23 1.99 0.98
CA VAL A 269 12.39 1.08 1.01
C VAL A 269 12.28 0.04 2.13
N ILE A 270 11.78 0.45 3.31
CA ILE A 270 11.60 -0.45 4.46
C ILE A 270 10.43 -1.42 4.21
N PHE A 271 9.33 -0.94 3.63
CA PHE A 271 8.20 -1.80 3.25
C PHE A 271 8.58 -2.77 2.13
N ALA A 272 9.24 -2.31 1.06
CA ALA A 272 9.63 -3.15 -0.07
C ALA A 272 10.57 -4.31 0.35
N SER A 273 11.48 -4.07 1.29
CA SER A 273 12.36 -5.14 1.79
C SER A 273 11.56 -6.21 2.57
N ARG A 274 10.67 -5.81 3.49
CA ARG A 274 9.76 -6.74 4.19
C ARG A 274 8.86 -7.52 3.24
N SER A 275 8.37 -6.88 2.18
CA SER A 275 7.46 -7.52 1.23
C SER A 275 8.10 -8.65 0.42
N VAL A 276 9.42 -8.70 0.27
CA VAL A 276 10.10 -9.85 -0.35
C VAL A 276 10.05 -11.07 0.56
N VAL A 277 10.11 -10.85 1.88
CA VAL A 277 10.08 -11.93 2.88
C VAL A 277 8.65 -12.41 3.17
N GLU A 278 7.66 -11.50 3.08
CA GLU A 278 6.24 -11.76 3.29
C GLU A 278 5.45 -11.95 1.99
N ALA A 279 6.15 -12.15 0.86
CA ALA A 279 5.52 -12.22 -0.46
C ALA A 279 4.45 -13.31 -0.48
N SER A 280 3.27 -12.98 -1.01
CA SER A 280 2.25 -13.96 -1.39
C SER A 280 2.11 -13.93 -2.90
N TYR A 281 1.99 -15.09 -3.50
CA TYR A 281 2.00 -15.24 -4.94
C TYR A 281 0.60 -15.50 -5.49
N SER A 282 0.35 -15.05 -6.71
CA SER A 282 -0.92 -15.33 -7.37
C SER A 282 -1.04 -16.82 -7.70
N ARG A 283 -2.27 -17.30 -7.90
CA ARG A 283 -2.51 -18.71 -8.28
C ARG A 283 -1.81 -19.07 -9.59
N GLU A 284 -1.70 -18.10 -10.50
CA GLU A 284 -1.02 -18.25 -11.78
C GLU A 284 0.49 -18.40 -11.57
N ALA A 285 1.10 -17.60 -10.68
CA ALA A 285 2.51 -17.71 -10.33
C ALA A 285 2.83 -19.06 -9.66
N GLU A 286 2.01 -19.50 -8.69
CA GLU A 286 2.12 -20.82 -8.08
C GLU A 286 2.03 -21.95 -9.12
N THR A 287 1.07 -21.83 -10.04
CA THR A 287 0.87 -22.83 -11.10
C THR A 287 2.07 -22.89 -12.04
N ALA A 288 2.66 -21.74 -12.40
CA ALA A 288 3.85 -21.67 -13.23
C ALA A 288 5.07 -22.27 -12.52
N ALA A 289 5.30 -21.91 -11.26
CA ALA A 289 6.38 -22.47 -10.44
C ALA A 289 6.24 -23.99 -10.23
N ASP A 290 5.02 -24.49 -9.98
CA ASP A 290 4.76 -25.93 -9.91
C ASP A 290 5.01 -26.64 -11.24
N THR A 291 4.59 -26.04 -12.36
CA THR A 291 4.84 -26.58 -13.71
C THR A 291 6.33 -26.74 -13.94
N PHE A 292 7.07 -25.67 -13.65
CA PHE A 292 8.50 -25.63 -13.76
C PHE A 292 9.17 -26.70 -12.87
N ALA A 293 8.78 -26.78 -11.59
CA ALA A 293 9.31 -27.77 -10.66
C ALA A 293 9.11 -29.20 -11.15
N ILE A 294 7.90 -29.53 -11.64
CA ILE A 294 7.58 -30.84 -12.22
C ILE A 294 8.48 -31.14 -13.41
N GLU A 295 8.63 -30.20 -14.34
CA GLU A 295 9.50 -30.35 -15.51
C GLU A 295 10.97 -30.59 -15.11
N ILE A 296 11.49 -29.85 -14.13
CA ILE A 296 12.88 -30.01 -13.67
C ILE A 296 13.08 -31.36 -13.00
N MET A 297 12.15 -31.78 -12.13
CA MET A 297 12.22 -33.09 -11.48
C MET A 297 12.17 -34.22 -12.52
N HIS A 298 11.29 -34.13 -13.52
CA HIS A 298 11.23 -35.10 -14.61
C HIS A 298 12.50 -35.12 -15.47
N LYS A 299 13.10 -33.96 -15.80
CA LYS A 299 14.38 -33.89 -16.52
C LYS A 299 15.51 -34.59 -15.76
N LEU A 300 15.48 -34.53 -14.42
CA LEU A 300 16.42 -35.23 -13.55
C LEU A 300 16.05 -36.71 -13.31
N GLY A 301 14.95 -37.19 -13.91
CA GLY A 301 14.45 -38.54 -13.74
C GLY A 301 13.97 -38.83 -12.31
N ARG A 302 13.48 -37.81 -11.60
CA ARG A 302 12.95 -37.87 -10.23
C ARG A 302 11.45 -37.57 -10.22
N SER A 303 10.76 -38.03 -9.17
CA SER A 303 9.34 -37.75 -8.98
C SER A 303 9.14 -36.37 -8.34
N PRO A 304 8.13 -35.58 -8.77
CA PRO A 304 7.73 -34.35 -8.08
C PRO A 304 6.86 -34.62 -6.84
N LYS A 305 6.28 -35.81 -6.71
CA LYS A 305 5.34 -36.17 -5.64
C LYS A 305 5.92 -36.04 -4.21
N PRO A 306 7.18 -36.42 -3.92
CA PRO A 306 7.74 -36.29 -2.57
C PRO A 306 7.68 -34.86 -2.02
N ALA A 307 7.86 -33.83 -2.86
CA ALA A 307 7.76 -32.45 -2.41
C ALA A 307 6.33 -32.10 -1.93
N ALA A 308 5.31 -32.57 -2.64
CA ALA A 308 3.92 -32.39 -2.24
C ALA A 308 3.60 -33.14 -0.93
N GLU A 309 4.14 -34.35 -0.75
CA GLU A 309 4.00 -35.13 0.49
C GLU A 309 4.65 -34.42 1.67
N LEU A 310 5.85 -33.86 1.49
CA LEU A 310 6.52 -33.05 2.52
C LEU A 310 5.70 -31.80 2.86
N MET A 311 5.22 -31.05 1.87
CA MET A 311 4.37 -29.88 2.12
C MET A 311 3.11 -30.28 2.90
N PHE A 312 2.43 -31.37 2.51
CA PHE A 312 1.26 -31.90 3.21
C PHE A 312 1.59 -32.34 4.64
N ARG A 313 2.75 -32.94 4.87
CA ARG A 313 3.22 -33.35 6.20
C ARG A 313 3.43 -32.14 7.12
N ILE A 314 3.81 -30.99 6.56
CA ILE A 314 4.04 -29.76 7.30
C ILE A 314 2.72 -29.01 7.53
N THR A 315 1.82 -28.95 6.53
CA THR A 315 0.54 -28.20 6.61
C THR A 315 -0.61 -28.99 7.24
N GLY A 316 -0.68 -30.31 7.02
CA GLY A 316 -1.86 -31.14 7.27
C GLY A 316 -2.03 -31.64 8.71
N LYS A 317 -1.04 -31.45 9.60
CA LYS A 317 -1.11 -31.91 11.01
C LYS A 317 -1.41 -30.81 12.03
N GLU A 318 -1.34 -29.54 11.65
CA GLU A 318 -1.55 -28.43 12.58
C GLU A 318 -2.51 -27.40 11.96
N GLY A 319 -3.79 -27.48 12.32
CA GLY A 319 -4.68 -26.33 12.37
C GLY A 319 -4.27 -25.33 13.47
N GLY A 320 -2.98 -25.03 13.55
CA GLY A 320 -2.38 -24.15 14.54
C GLY A 320 -2.50 -22.70 14.09
N SER A 321 -3.41 -21.97 14.73
CA SER A 321 -3.48 -20.51 14.68
C SER A 321 -2.12 -19.91 15.07
N GLY A 322 -1.40 -19.34 14.11
CA GLY A 322 -0.14 -18.66 14.35
C GLY A 322 0.40 -17.97 13.10
N LEU A 323 0.72 -16.68 13.24
CA LEU A 323 1.45 -15.83 12.29
C LEU A 323 2.86 -16.35 11.90
N THR A 324 3.26 -17.55 12.35
CA THR A 324 4.58 -18.17 12.16
C THR A 324 4.61 -19.21 11.02
N ASN A 325 3.50 -19.36 10.30
CA ASN A 325 3.37 -20.36 9.24
C ASN A 325 3.88 -19.79 7.91
N ILE A 326 5.13 -20.06 7.53
CA ILE A 326 5.69 -19.55 6.26
C ILE A 326 5.06 -20.24 5.03
N LEU A 327 4.31 -21.33 5.22
CA LEU A 327 3.37 -21.83 4.21
C LEU A 327 2.21 -20.86 3.90
N ALA A 328 2.15 -19.69 4.55
CA ALA A 328 1.25 -18.59 4.20
C ALA A 328 1.63 -17.91 2.87
N SER A 329 2.91 -17.92 2.46
CA SER A 329 3.32 -17.35 1.16
C SER A 329 2.93 -18.24 -0.03
N HIS A 330 3.04 -19.56 0.16
CA HIS A 330 2.75 -20.60 -0.85
C HIS A 330 1.92 -21.76 -0.25
N PRO A 331 0.63 -21.56 0.05
CA PRO A 331 -0.18 -22.63 0.65
C PRO A 331 -0.32 -23.82 -0.31
N LEU A 332 -0.07 -25.02 0.19
CA LEU A 332 -0.39 -26.25 -0.54
C LEU A 332 -1.91 -26.41 -0.56
N THR A 333 -2.50 -26.38 -1.75
CA THR A 333 -3.91 -26.74 -1.95
C THR A 333 -4.03 -28.22 -2.31
N GLU A 334 -5.22 -28.79 -2.08
CA GLU A 334 -5.52 -30.16 -2.52
C GLU A 334 -5.29 -30.35 -4.03
N ASP A 335 -5.58 -29.32 -4.83
CA ASP A 335 -5.34 -29.31 -6.28
C ASP A 335 -3.85 -29.45 -6.64
N ARG A 336 -2.96 -28.77 -5.90
CA ARG A 336 -1.50 -28.86 -6.11
C ARG A 336 -0.97 -30.25 -5.76
N LEU A 337 -1.41 -30.81 -4.63
CA LEU A 337 -1.08 -32.18 -4.24
C LEU A 337 -1.56 -33.19 -5.29
N ALA A 338 -2.81 -33.07 -5.72
CA ALA A 338 -3.39 -33.92 -6.75
C ALA A 338 -2.62 -33.82 -8.08
N ARG A 339 -2.20 -32.60 -8.45
CA ARG A 339 -1.39 -32.37 -9.66
C ARG A 339 -0.02 -33.05 -9.59
N MET A 340 0.75 -32.82 -8.53
CA MET A 340 2.07 -33.45 -8.39
C MET A 340 1.96 -34.99 -8.27
N THR A 341 0.88 -35.50 -7.68
CA THR A 341 0.60 -36.93 -7.62
C THR A 341 0.27 -37.52 -9.00
N ARG A 342 -0.48 -36.80 -9.84
CA ARG A 342 -0.76 -37.24 -11.23
C ARG A 342 0.49 -37.26 -12.10
N GLU A 343 1.43 -36.36 -11.84
CA GLU A 343 2.71 -36.28 -12.53
C GLU A 343 3.79 -37.19 -11.93
N ASP A 344 3.43 -38.05 -10.96
CA ASP A 344 4.34 -39.03 -10.38
C ASP A 344 4.81 -40.04 -11.44
N ARG A 345 6.11 -40.29 -11.47
CA ARG A 345 6.74 -41.23 -12.40
C ARG A 345 7.80 -42.04 -11.66
N PRO A 346 7.97 -43.32 -11.97
CA PRO A 346 9.08 -44.11 -11.44
C PRO A 346 10.41 -43.42 -11.71
N ALA A 347 11.29 -43.41 -10.70
CA ALA A 347 12.61 -42.80 -10.85
C ALA A 347 13.39 -43.48 -11.98
N SER A 348 13.84 -42.68 -12.95
CA SER A 348 14.64 -43.12 -14.10
C SER A 348 16.06 -42.55 -14.07
N GLY A 349 16.31 -41.53 -13.25
CA GLY A 349 17.60 -40.89 -13.07
C GLY A 349 18.33 -41.31 -11.79
N PRO A 350 19.65 -41.05 -11.69
CA PRO A 350 20.42 -41.34 -10.48
C PRO A 350 19.88 -40.53 -9.29
N PRO A 351 20.13 -40.97 -8.04
CA PRO A 351 19.74 -40.20 -6.87
C PRO A 351 20.41 -38.83 -6.87
N LEU A 352 19.66 -37.81 -6.43
CA LEU A 352 20.15 -36.43 -6.39
C LEU A 352 21.31 -36.25 -5.41
N LEU A 353 21.29 -36.99 -4.31
CA LEU A 353 22.37 -37.13 -3.33
C LEU A 353 22.52 -38.61 -2.95
N THR A 354 23.76 -39.05 -2.69
CA THR A 354 24.02 -40.34 -2.05
C THR A 354 23.53 -40.35 -0.60
N ALA A 355 23.36 -41.53 0.00
CA ALA A 355 22.95 -41.64 1.40
C ALA A 355 23.91 -40.90 2.37
N LYS A 356 25.21 -40.95 2.09
CA LYS A 356 26.24 -40.22 2.87
C LYS A 356 26.10 -38.71 2.70
N GLU A 357 25.93 -38.23 1.47
CA GLU A 357 25.73 -36.80 1.21
C GLU A 357 24.44 -36.28 1.85
N TRP A 358 23.36 -37.06 1.80
CA TRP A 358 22.11 -36.72 2.48
C TRP A 358 22.29 -36.63 4.00
N GLN A 359 22.99 -37.59 4.60
CA GLN A 359 23.30 -37.56 6.03
C GLN A 359 24.17 -36.35 6.40
N SER A 360 25.20 -36.04 5.59
CA SER A 360 26.02 -34.84 5.78
C SER A 360 25.18 -33.56 5.69
N LEU A 361 24.23 -33.48 4.75
CA LEU A 361 23.32 -32.34 4.65
C LEU A 361 22.43 -32.22 5.90
N LYS A 362 21.83 -33.31 6.37
CA LYS A 362 21.02 -33.31 7.61
C LYS A 362 21.80 -32.81 8.83
N LEU A 363 23.11 -33.05 8.87
CA LEU A 363 24.02 -32.64 9.95
C LEU A 363 24.71 -31.30 9.70
N ILE A 364 24.32 -30.52 8.67
CA ILE A 364 25.05 -29.32 8.25
C ILE A 364 25.19 -28.25 9.36
N CYS A 365 24.22 -28.18 10.27
CA CYS A 365 24.20 -27.25 11.41
C CYS A 365 24.76 -27.87 12.71
N GLY A 366 25.38 -29.05 12.64
CA GLY A 366 25.81 -29.86 13.78
C GLY A 366 24.73 -30.80 14.31
N SER A 367 25.05 -31.56 15.36
CA SER A 367 24.18 -32.58 15.97
C SER A 367 23.03 -32.01 16.82
N GLY A 368 22.95 -30.68 16.98
CA GLY A 368 21.87 -30.03 17.71
C GLY A 368 20.61 -29.94 16.84
N LYS A 369 19.48 -30.46 17.33
CA LYS A 369 18.18 -29.98 16.86
C LYS A 369 18.03 -28.52 17.31
N VAL A 370 17.59 -27.65 16.40
CA VAL A 370 17.30 -26.24 16.71
C VAL A 370 16.01 -26.14 17.49
#